data_AF-A0A7S1D0Q8-F1
#
_entry.id   AF-A0A7S1D0Q8-F1
#
_cell.length_a   1.000
_cell.length_b   1.000
_cell.length_c   1.000
_cell.angle_alpha   90.00
_cell.angle_beta   90.00
_cell.angle_gamma   90.00
#
_symmetry.space_group_name_H-M   'P 1'
#
loop_
_entity.id
_entity.type
_entity.pdbx_description
1 polymer ?
#
loop_
_entity_poly.entity_id
_entity_poly.type
_entity_poly.pdbx_seq_one_letter_code
_entity_poly.pdbx_strand_id
1 'polypeptide(L)'
;MFKSIFASWFLSPVSSSVRHMSKFLSKSATKRLPLGTKRARKGFYKGKGGTKDGRLTSKGKFIVDPAKRLELVVPDLQGFKLKPYIASTVPKHPPETRQTAISR
;
A
#
# COMPACT_ATOMS: atom_id res chain seq x y z
N MET A 1 45.08 27.85 32.17
CA MET A 1 45.10 28.16 30.72
C MET A 1 45.16 26.83 29.98
N PHE A 2 44.24 26.38 29.14
CA PHE A 2 43.15 27.01 28.38
C PHE A 2 41.99 26.01 28.26
N LYS A 3 40.78 26.55 28.07
CA LYS A 3 39.49 25.87 28.17
C LYS A 3 39.22 24.94 26.97
N SER A 4 38.52 23.85 27.29
CA SER A 4 37.70 23.01 26.42
C SER A 4 36.98 23.80 25.30
N ILE A 5 37.10 23.32 24.06
CA ILE A 5 36.29 23.78 22.92
C ILE A 5 35.51 22.57 22.40
N PHE A 6 34.33 22.41 22.99
CA PHE A 6 33.27 21.50 22.60
C PHE A 6 32.64 22.04 21.30
N ALA A 7 33.00 21.49 20.14
CA ALA A 7 32.47 21.90 18.85
C ALA A 7 31.05 21.32 18.66
N SER A 8 30.05 22.01 19.20
CA SER A 8 28.64 21.83 18.87
C SER A 8 28.41 22.20 17.39
N TRP A 9 28.42 21.21 16.51
CA TRP A 9 27.92 21.34 15.15
C TRP A 9 26.42 21.63 15.20
N PHE A 10 26.09 22.88 14.88
CA PHE A 10 24.74 23.39 14.68
C PHE A 10 23.92 22.45 13.80
N LEU A 11 22.92 21.79 14.40
CA LEU A 11 21.84 21.13 13.69
C LEU A 11 20.98 22.24 13.06
N SER A 12 21.25 22.60 11.81
CA SER A 12 20.31 23.45 11.06
C SER A 12 19.02 22.64 10.82
N PRO A 13 17.84 23.14 11.22
CA PRO A 13 16.61 22.50 10.85
C PRO A 13 16.46 22.61 9.34
N VAL A 14 16.40 21.47 8.65
CA VAL A 14 15.99 21.41 7.26
C VAL A 14 14.57 21.98 7.21
N SER A 15 14.41 23.18 6.65
CA SER A 15 13.08 23.72 6.42
C SER A 15 12.45 22.89 5.29
N SER A 16 11.72 21.85 5.67
CA SER A 16 10.84 21.17 4.73
C SER A 16 9.74 22.15 4.37
N SER A 17 9.92 22.88 3.27
CA SER A 17 8.88 23.74 2.69
C SER A 17 7.70 22.84 2.32
N VAL A 18 6.71 22.78 3.22
CA VAL A 18 5.43 22.14 2.96
C VAL A 18 4.73 23.01 1.93
N ARG A 19 4.86 22.66 0.66
CA ARG A 19 4.16 23.38 -0.41
C ARG A 19 2.67 23.12 -0.25
N HIS A 20 1.92 24.15 0.14
CA HIS A 20 0.47 24.17 -0.02
C HIS A 20 0.15 24.06 -1.52
N MET A 21 -0.21 22.86 -1.95
CA MET A 21 -0.61 22.61 -3.33
C MET A 21 -2.01 23.19 -3.52
N SER A 22 -2.13 24.25 -4.30
CA SER A 22 -3.42 24.69 -4.83
C SER A 22 -3.98 23.60 -5.77
N LYS A 23 -5.31 23.58 -5.96
CA LYS A 23 -6.00 22.62 -6.85
C LYS A 23 -5.44 22.61 -8.27
N PHE A 24 -4.78 23.68 -8.69
CA PHE A 24 -4.15 23.84 -10.00
C PHE A 24 -2.63 23.94 -9.86
N LEU A 25 -1.92 22.85 -10.16
CA LEU A 25 -0.48 22.90 -10.34
C LEU A 25 -0.13 23.76 -11.56
N SER A 26 0.98 24.50 -11.49
CA SER A 26 1.52 25.17 -12.67
C SER A 26 1.78 24.16 -13.79
N LYS A 27 1.74 24.62 -15.06
CA LYS A 27 2.04 23.75 -16.23
C LYS A 27 3.41 23.06 -16.06
N SER A 28 4.39 23.75 -15.48
CA SER A 28 5.72 23.21 -15.18
C SER A 28 5.67 22.10 -14.12
N ALA A 29 5.00 22.32 -13.00
CA ALA A 29 4.85 21.31 -11.95
C ALA A 29 4.08 20.08 -12.45
N THR A 30 3.03 20.30 -13.26
CA THR A 30 2.21 19.23 -13.85
C THR A 30 3.03 18.28 -14.71
N LYS A 31 4.02 18.78 -15.45
CA LYS A 31 4.93 17.96 -16.30
C LYS A 31 5.84 17.02 -15.49
N ARG A 32 6.10 17.33 -14.21
CA ARG A 32 6.97 16.52 -13.32
C ARG A 32 6.24 15.40 -12.60
N LEU A 33 4.91 15.38 -12.66
CA LEU A 33 4.12 14.33 -12.03
C LEU A 33 4.26 13.00 -12.79
N PRO A 34 4.20 11.85 -12.09
CA PRO A 34 4.23 10.55 -12.74
C PRO A 34 3.08 10.38 -13.73
N LEU A 35 3.36 9.77 -14.88
CA LEU A 35 2.37 9.55 -15.92
C LEU A 35 1.41 8.41 -15.54
N GLY A 36 0.12 8.75 -15.48
CA GLY A 36 -0.97 7.78 -15.42
C GLY A 36 -1.41 7.29 -16.79
N THR A 37 -2.28 6.28 -16.82
CA THR A 37 -2.80 5.67 -18.06
C THR A 37 -3.59 6.64 -18.96
N LYS A 38 -4.21 7.68 -18.38
CA LYS A 38 -5.07 8.61 -19.12
C LYS A 38 -4.34 9.88 -19.60
N ARG A 39 -3.17 10.17 -19.04
CA ARG A 39 -2.44 11.41 -19.33
C ARG A 39 -1.58 11.32 -20.59
N ALA A 40 -1.10 10.13 -20.92
CA ALA A 40 -0.26 9.92 -22.08
C ALA A 40 -1.09 9.76 -23.36
N ARG A 41 -0.46 10.03 -24.51
CA ARG A 41 -1.05 9.89 -25.85
C ARG A 41 -1.05 8.42 -26.32
N LYS A 42 -1.61 8.17 -27.51
CA LYS A 42 -1.62 6.85 -28.16
C LYS A 42 -0.19 6.27 -28.24
N GLY A 43 -0.06 4.97 -27.96
CA GLY A 43 1.22 4.25 -27.97
C GLY A 43 1.84 4.07 -26.58
N PHE A 44 1.40 4.82 -25.57
CA PHE A 44 1.88 4.63 -24.20
C PHE A 44 0.98 3.66 -23.41
N TYR A 45 1.50 2.46 -23.15
CA TYR A 45 0.85 1.48 -22.28
C TYR A 45 1.53 1.43 -20.91
N LYS A 46 0.83 1.87 -19.84
CA LYS A 46 1.36 1.90 -18.47
C LYS A 46 0.89 0.73 -17.60
N GLY A 47 -0.33 0.25 -17.82
CA GLY A 47 -1.00 -0.73 -16.94
C GLY A 47 -1.50 -0.13 -15.61
N LYS A 48 -2.15 -0.98 -14.80
CA LYS A 48 -2.72 -0.67 -13.47
C LYS A 48 -2.46 -1.75 -12.41
N GLY A 49 -1.41 -2.55 -12.59
CA GLY A 49 -1.07 -3.62 -11.64
C GLY A 49 -2.02 -4.82 -11.69
N GLY A 50 -2.82 -4.98 -12.75
CA GLY A 50 -3.60 -6.19 -12.96
C GLY A 50 -2.71 -7.40 -13.25
N THR A 51 -3.22 -8.58 -12.92
CA THR A 51 -2.56 -9.87 -13.15
C THR A 51 -2.38 -10.14 -14.64
N LYS A 52 -1.31 -10.86 -14.99
CA LYS A 52 -1.03 -11.28 -16.37
C LYS A 52 -1.63 -12.67 -16.61
N ASP A 53 -2.88 -12.70 -17.05
CA ASP A 53 -3.64 -13.95 -17.20
C ASP A 53 -3.35 -14.72 -18.50
N GLY A 54 -2.39 -14.26 -19.31
CA GLY A 54 -2.16 -14.84 -20.63
C GLY A 54 -1.16 -14.06 -21.45
N ARG A 55 -1.25 -14.21 -22.78
CA ARG A 55 -0.31 -13.60 -23.73
C ARG A 55 -0.99 -13.06 -24.98
N LEU A 56 -0.33 -12.08 -25.59
CA LEU A 56 -0.70 -11.61 -26.93
C LEU A 56 -0.07 -12.51 -28.01
N THR A 57 -0.77 -12.67 -29.12
CA THR A 57 -0.28 -13.30 -30.35
C THR A 57 0.36 -12.27 -31.27
N SER A 58 1.11 -12.71 -32.27
CA SER A 58 1.70 -11.83 -33.30
C SER A 58 0.65 -11.00 -34.04
N LYS A 59 -0.58 -11.50 -34.15
CA LYS A 59 -1.72 -10.81 -34.77
C LYS A 59 -2.50 -9.90 -33.80
N GLY A 60 -1.99 -9.68 -32.58
CA GLY A 60 -2.62 -8.82 -31.57
C GLY A 60 -3.83 -9.42 -30.84
N LYS A 61 -4.19 -10.69 -31.10
CA LYS A 61 -5.22 -11.40 -30.32
C LYS A 61 -4.66 -11.82 -28.96
N PHE A 62 -5.48 -11.74 -27.91
CA PHE A 62 -5.11 -12.20 -26.57
C PHE A 62 -5.58 -13.64 -26.34
N ILE A 63 -4.69 -14.49 -25.82
CA ILE A 63 -4.98 -15.87 -25.43
C ILE A 63 -4.84 -15.95 -23.91
N VAL A 64 -5.88 -16.44 -23.25
CA VAL A 64 -5.91 -16.65 -21.79
C VAL A 64 -5.27 -17.99 -21.45
N ASP A 65 -4.37 -17.99 -20.47
CA ASP A 65 -3.76 -19.20 -19.92
C ASP A 65 -4.53 -19.61 -18.64
N PRO A 66 -5.29 -20.72 -18.65
CA PRO A 66 -6.10 -21.11 -17.49
C PRO A 66 -5.25 -21.37 -16.23
N ALA A 67 -4.01 -21.83 -16.39
CA ALA A 67 -3.08 -22.07 -15.29
C ALA A 67 -2.59 -20.79 -14.57
N LYS A 68 -2.70 -19.61 -15.21
CA LYS A 68 -2.30 -18.32 -14.62
C LYS A 68 -3.49 -17.51 -14.10
N ARG A 69 -4.70 -17.95 -14.42
CA ARG A 69 -5.91 -17.26 -14.00
C ARG A 69 -6.07 -17.43 -12.49
N LEU A 70 -6.34 -16.31 -11.81
CA LEU A 70 -6.62 -16.33 -10.38
C LEU A 70 -7.94 -17.07 -10.12
N GLU A 71 -7.87 -18.16 -9.35
CA GLU A 71 -9.02 -18.90 -8.86
C GLU A 71 -9.17 -18.66 -7.37
N LEU A 72 -10.35 -18.16 -6.96
CA LEU A 72 -10.68 -17.97 -5.56
C LEU A 72 -11.44 -19.19 -5.07
N VAL A 73 -10.73 -20.13 -4.45
CA VAL A 73 -11.32 -21.34 -3.88
C VAL A 73 -12.02 -20.96 -2.57
N VAL A 74 -13.34 -20.92 -2.62
CA VAL A 74 -14.17 -20.58 -1.46
C VAL A 74 -14.62 -21.87 -0.76
N PRO A 75 -14.37 -22.03 0.54
CA PRO A 75 -14.89 -23.17 1.29
C PRO A 75 -16.40 -23.06 1.48
N ASP A 76 -17.08 -24.19 1.71
CA ASP A 76 -18.49 -24.15 2.11
C ASP A 76 -18.61 -23.57 3.53
N LEU A 77 -19.51 -22.60 3.68
CA LEU A 77 -19.71 -21.84 4.92
C LEU A 77 -21.05 -22.15 5.59
N GLN A 78 -21.80 -23.14 5.09
CA GLN A 78 -23.07 -23.53 5.71
C GLN A 78 -22.84 -24.03 7.15
N GLY A 79 -23.55 -23.40 8.11
CA GLY A 79 -23.45 -23.74 9.54
C GLY A 79 -22.27 -23.12 10.30
N PHE A 80 -21.47 -22.25 9.68
CA PHE A 80 -20.34 -21.62 10.35
C PHE A 80 -20.80 -20.59 11.39
N LYS A 81 -20.35 -20.76 12.64
CA LYS A 81 -20.76 -19.89 13.77
C LYS A 81 -20.02 -18.56 13.81
N LEU A 82 -18.87 -18.45 13.15
CA LEU A 82 -18.05 -17.25 13.19
C LEU A 82 -18.68 -16.13 12.35
N LYS A 83 -18.62 -14.91 12.88
CA LYS A 83 -19.13 -13.69 12.25
C LYS A 83 -17.98 -12.71 12.02
N PRO A 84 -18.10 -11.75 11.10
CA PRO A 84 -17.06 -10.74 10.87
C PRO A 84 -16.80 -9.85 12.09
N TYR A 85 -17.78 -9.75 13.00
CA TYR A 85 -17.70 -8.94 14.21
C TYR A 85 -17.95 -9.76 15.46
N ILE A 86 -17.38 -9.29 16.56
CA ILE A 86 -17.51 -9.83 17.91
C ILE A 86 -18.19 -8.77 18.78
N ALA A 87 -18.93 -9.19 19.82
CA ALA A 87 -19.49 -8.28 20.80
C ALA A 87 -18.37 -7.54 21.56
N SER A 88 -18.57 -6.24 21.83
CA SER A 88 -17.61 -5.39 22.55
C SER A 88 -17.35 -5.84 23.99
N THR A 89 -18.27 -6.61 24.57
CA THR A 89 -18.15 -7.21 25.89
C THR A 89 -17.08 -8.30 25.94
N VAL A 90 -16.74 -8.91 24.78
CA VAL A 90 -15.76 -10.00 24.75
C VAL A 90 -14.37 -9.43 24.97
N PRO A 91 -13.66 -9.90 26.00
CA PRO A 91 -12.35 -9.37 26.35
C PRO A 91 -11.27 -9.85 25.36
N LYS A 92 -10.38 -8.93 24.93
CA LYS A 92 -9.46 -9.09 23.77
C LYS A 92 -8.40 -10.20 23.92
N HIS A 93 -7.95 -10.47 25.13
CA HIS A 93 -6.92 -11.49 25.38
C HIS A 93 -7.57 -12.87 25.50
N PRO A 94 -7.00 -13.91 24.92
CA PRO A 94 -7.57 -15.23 25.06
C PRO A 94 -7.44 -15.72 26.51
N PRO A 95 -8.35 -16.59 26.98
CA PRO A 95 -8.47 -16.94 28.40
C PRO A 95 -7.23 -17.62 28.97
N GLU A 96 -6.48 -18.37 28.16
CA GLU A 96 -5.24 -19.06 28.57
C GLU A 96 -4.15 -18.10 29.03
N THR A 97 -4.06 -16.90 28.44
CA THR A 97 -3.05 -15.90 28.83
C THR A 97 -3.37 -15.25 30.19
N ARG A 98 -4.63 -15.28 30.63
CA ARG A 98 -5.07 -14.65 31.89
C ARG A 98 -4.67 -15.45 33.11
N GLN A 99 -4.73 -16.78 33.01
CA GLN A 99 -4.45 -17.67 34.13
C GLN A 99 -2.99 -17.52 34.59
N THR A 100 -2.05 -17.35 33.66
CA THR A 100 -0.61 -17.17 33.92
C THR A 100 -0.27 -15.82 34.57
N ALA A 101 -1.11 -14.80 34.41
CA ALA A 101 -0.88 -13.47 34.98
C ALA A 101 -1.34 -13.33 36.44
N ILE A 102 -2.28 -14.17 36.88
CA ILE A 102 -2.86 -14.15 38.23
C ILE A 102 -2.03 -15.01 39.20
N SER A 103 -1.23 -15.94 38.69
CA SER A 103 -0.44 -16.89 39.48
C SER A 103 1.02 -16.45 39.72
N ARG A 104 1.33 -15.16 39.66
CA ARG A 104 2.65 -14.56 39.95
C ARG A 104 2.49 -13.50 41.04
#